data_AF-A0A392PK51-F1
#
_entry.id   AF-A0A392PK51-F1
#
_cell.length_a   1.000
_cell.length_b   1.000
_cell.length_c   1.000
_cell.angle_alpha   90.00
_cell.angle_beta   90.00
_cell.angle_gamma   90.00
#
_symmetry.space_group_name_H-M   'P 1'
#
loop_
_entity.id
_entity.type
_entity.pdbx_description
1 polymer ?
#
loop_
_entity_poly.entity_id
_entity_poly.type
_entity_poly.pdbx_seq_one_letter_code
_entity_poly.pdbx_strand_id
1 'polypeptide(L)'
;MLSNDSNLKGAEAVKGLALKLPKENIVSLNTKAFKKMYKLRLLQLAGVKLKGDFKHLSGNLRWLSWHGFPLTYIPAEFQQGSLVAIELKYSNLNLTQMWMNNKVLENLKILNLSHSQDLTETPNFSYMPNLEKIVLKDCPS
;
A
#
# COMPACT_ATOMS: atom_id res chain seq x y z
N MET A 1 -21.83 8.58 25.64
CA MET A 1 -21.38 8.12 24.31
C MET A 1 -20.64 6.82 24.50
N LEU A 2 -21.22 5.71 24.02
CA LEU A 2 -20.75 4.35 24.30
C LEU A 2 -19.41 4.08 23.60
N SER A 3 -18.36 3.92 24.39
CA SER A 3 -17.13 3.22 24.02
C SER A 3 -17.41 1.72 23.98
N ASN A 4 -17.66 1.17 22.80
CA ASN A 4 -17.63 -0.28 22.59
C ASN A 4 -16.17 -0.72 22.37
N ASP A 5 -15.42 -0.83 23.46
CA ASP A 5 -14.06 -1.40 23.50
C ASP A 5 -14.05 -2.93 23.70
N SER A 6 -15.17 -3.60 23.43
CA SER A 6 -15.36 -5.03 23.69
C SER A 6 -15.55 -5.86 22.41
N ASN A 7 -14.53 -5.95 21.53
CA ASN A 7 -14.34 -7.14 20.65
C ASN A 7 -13.02 -7.22 19.81
N LEU A 8 -11.89 -6.65 20.24
CA LEU A 8 -10.68 -6.63 19.38
C LEU A 8 -9.66 -7.75 19.62
N LYS A 9 -9.90 -8.73 20.52
CA LYS A 9 -8.95 -9.86 20.74
C LYS A 9 -8.68 -10.67 19.46
N GLY A 10 -9.62 -10.70 18.51
CA GLY A 10 -9.44 -11.39 17.22
C GLY A 10 -8.59 -10.61 16.21
N ALA A 11 -8.52 -9.28 16.29
CA ALA A 11 -7.84 -8.44 15.31
C ALA A 11 -6.32 -8.67 15.28
N GLU A 12 -5.73 -9.05 16.41
CA GLU A 12 -4.30 -9.31 16.55
C GLU A 12 -3.84 -10.56 15.78
N ALA A 13 -4.73 -11.52 15.55
CA ALA A 13 -4.44 -12.74 14.82
C ALA A 13 -4.52 -12.57 13.29
N VAL A 14 -5.11 -11.46 12.82
CA VAL A 14 -5.35 -11.22 11.40
C VAL A 14 -4.01 -11.08 10.65
N LYS A 15 -3.77 -11.99 9.71
CA LYS A 15 -2.60 -11.99 8.82
C LYS A 15 -2.91 -11.47 7.42
N GLY A 16 -4.17 -11.51 7.02
CA GLY A 16 -4.61 -11.03 5.72
C GLY A 16 -5.95 -10.32 5.82
N LEU A 17 -6.08 -9.21 5.09
CA LEU A 17 -7.31 -8.42 5.04
C LEU A 17 -7.55 -7.95 3.61
N ALA A 18 -8.74 -8.22 3.09
CA ALA A 18 -9.19 -7.72 1.80
C ALA A 18 -10.45 -6.87 2.01
N LEU A 19 -10.38 -5.59 1.64
CA LEU A 19 -11.51 -4.67 1.64
C LEU A 19 -11.78 -4.28 0.20
N LYS A 20 -12.86 -4.82 -0.37
CA LYS A 20 -13.28 -4.56 -1.74
C LYS A 20 -14.70 -3.99 -1.71
N LEU A 21 -14.81 -2.73 -2.11
CA LEU A 21 -16.07 -2.04 -2.24
C LEU A 21 -16.33 -1.72 -3.72
N PRO A 22 -17.61 -1.61 -4.13
CA PRO A 22 -17.97 -1.13 -5.46
C PRO A 22 -17.33 0.24 -5.75
N LYS A 23 -16.99 0.51 -7.02
CA LYS A 23 -16.28 1.75 -7.42
C LYS A 23 -17.10 3.01 -7.11
N GLU A 24 -18.41 2.86 -7.06
CA GLU A 24 -19.39 3.94 -6.83
C GLU A 24 -19.42 4.37 -5.36
N ASN A 25 -18.93 3.52 -4.45
CA ASN A 25 -18.98 3.72 -3.00
C ASN A 25 -17.58 3.81 -2.41
N ILE A 26 -16.82 4.84 -2.78
CA ILE A 26 -15.49 5.07 -2.19
C ILE A 26 -15.67 5.42 -0.70
N VAL A 27 -15.30 4.48 0.16
CA VAL A 27 -15.33 4.68 1.62
C VAL A 27 -13.95 5.14 2.10
N SER A 28 -13.97 6.07 3.06
CA SER A 28 -12.76 6.49 3.75
C SER A 28 -12.66 5.81 5.12
N LEU A 29 -11.58 5.08 5.36
CA LEU A 29 -11.28 4.43 6.64
C LEU A 29 -10.10 5.12 7.33
N ASN A 30 -10.20 5.27 8.65
CA ASN A 30 -9.09 5.78 9.44
C ASN A 30 -8.03 4.69 9.67
N THR A 31 -6.76 5.00 9.46
CA THR A 31 -5.66 4.05 9.67
C THR A 31 -5.59 3.52 11.12
N LYS A 32 -6.16 4.22 12.11
CA LYS A 32 -6.30 3.74 13.50
C LYS A 32 -7.02 2.39 13.59
N ALA A 33 -7.88 2.04 12.63
CA ALA A 33 -8.54 0.73 12.59
C ALA A 33 -7.56 -0.45 12.43
N PHE A 34 -6.39 -0.20 11.87
CA PHE A 34 -5.35 -1.21 11.62
C PHE A 34 -4.36 -1.34 12.78
N LYS A 35 -4.40 -0.45 13.78
CA LYS A 35 -3.39 -0.33 14.83
C LYS A 35 -3.18 -1.62 15.64
N LYS A 36 -4.24 -2.43 15.84
CA LYS A 36 -4.15 -3.73 16.54
C LYS A 36 -3.84 -4.91 15.62
N MET A 37 -3.80 -4.72 14.31
CA MET A 37 -3.51 -5.75 13.31
C MET A 37 -2.00 -5.88 13.03
N TYR A 38 -1.17 -5.91 14.09
CA TYR A 38 0.29 -5.90 13.94
C TYR A 38 0.85 -7.17 13.25
N LYS A 39 0.10 -8.27 13.20
CA LYS A 39 0.44 -9.49 12.44
C LYS A 39 0.00 -9.45 10.97
N LEU A 40 -0.59 -8.35 10.50
CA LEU A 40 -1.06 -8.22 9.12
C LEU A 40 0.13 -8.28 8.15
N ARG A 41 0.06 -9.21 7.20
CA ARG A 41 1.07 -9.45 6.17
C ARG A 41 0.53 -9.20 4.76
N LEU A 42 -0.78 -9.35 4.55
CA LEU A 42 -1.43 -9.24 3.26
C LEU A 42 -2.55 -8.19 3.36
N LEU A 43 -2.49 -7.15 2.54
CA LEU A 43 -3.53 -6.12 2.51
C LEU A 43 -3.97 -5.86 1.08
N GLN A 44 -5.27 -6.05 0.83
CA GLN A 44 -5.90 -5.71 -0.43
C GLN A 44 -6.99 -4.65 -0.24
N LEU A 45 -6.92 -3.57 -1.00
CA LEU A 45 -7.82 -2.43 -0.94
C LEU A 45 -8.34 -2.10 -2.35
N ALA A 46 -9.65 -2.06 -2.51
CA ALA A 46 -10.31 -1.59 -3.73
C ALA A 46 -11.59 -0.83 -3.34
N GLY A 47 -11.78 0.37 -3.89
CA GLY A 47 -12.88 1.25 -3.47
C GLY A 47 -12.71 1.81 -2.04
N VAL A 48 -11.49 1.79 -1.49
CA VAL A 48 -11.19 2.23 -0.13
C VAL A 48 -10.06 3.26 -0.15
N LYS A 49 -10.28 4.39 0.52
CA LYS A 49 -9.24 5.39 0.83
C LYS A 49 -8.89 5.30 2.31
N LEU A 50 -7.60 5.34 2.64
CA LEU A 50 -7.17 5.46 4.04
C LEU A 50 -6.87 6.92 4.37
N LYS A 51 -7.23 7.34 5.59
CA LYS A 51 -6.92 8.66 6.15
C LYS A 51 -6.22 8.52 7.49
N GLY A 52 -5.36 9.50 7.79
CA GLY A 52 -4.55 9.52 9.01
C GLY A 52 -3.15 8.99 8.78
N ASP A 53 -2.52 8.56 9.86
CA ASP A 53 -1.09 8.24 9.89
C ASP A 53 -0.84 6.79 9.42
N PHE A 54 -0.01 6.61 8.40
CA PHE A 54 0.28 5.30 7.82
C PHE A 54 1.19 4.44 8.72
N LYS A 55 1.76 4.98 9.80
CA LYS A 55 2.47 4.20 10.84
C LYS A 55 1.58 3.19 11.56
N HIS A 56 0.25 3.33 11.46
CA HIS A 56 -0.69 2.37 12.03
C HIS A 56 -0.86 1.10 11.18
N LEU A 57 -0.38 1.10 9.94
CA LEU A 57 -0.30 -0.13 9.14
C LEU A 57 0.85 -0.99 9.66
N SER A 58 0.68 -2.30 9.60
CA SER A 58 1.70 -3.21 10.12
C SER A 58 3.00 -3.11 9.33
N GLY A 59 4.14 -2.94 10.03
CA GLY A 59 5.47 -3.07 9.45
C GLY A 59 5.85 -4.49 9.01
N ASN A 60 5.01 -5.48 9.32
CA ASN A 60 5.16 -6.87 8.84
C ASN A 60 4.48 -7.10 7.48
N LEU A 61 3.92 -6.05 6.86
CA LEU A 61 3.25 -6.17 5.57
C LEU A 61 4.23 -6.68 4.50
N ARG A 62 3.87 -7.79 3.86
CA ARG A 62 4.65 -8.44 2.79
C ARG A 62 4.04 -8.19 1.42
N TRP A 63 2.72 -8.04 1.35
CA TRP A 63 2.01 -7.76 0.11
C TRP A 63 0.97 -6.67 0.30
N LEU A 64 1.01 -5.68 -0.58
CA LEU A 64 0.03 -4.60 -0.67
C LEU A 64 -0.54 -4.56 -2.09
N SER A 65 -1.85 -4.72 -2.20
CA SER A 65 -2.60 -4.48 -3.43
C SER A 65 -3.60 -3.35 -3.17
N TRP A 66 -3.40 -2.20 -3.81
CA TRP A 66 -4.25 -1.03 -3.61
C TRP A 66 -4.68 -0.46 -4.95
N HIS A 67 -5.90 -0.80 -5.35
CA HIS A 67 -6.48 -0.33 -6.58
C HIS A 67 -6.91 1.13 -6.45
N GLY A 68 -6.44 1.99 -7.35
CA GLY A 68 -6.76 3.42 -7.30
C GLY A 68 -6.09 4.11 -6.13
N PHE A 69 -4.80 3.82 -5.88
CA PHE A 69 -4.06 4.42 -4.77
C PHE A 69 -4.13 5.95 -4.89
N PRO A 70 -4.65 6.65 -3.86
CA PRO A 70 -5.09 8.03 -4.03
C PRO A 70 -3.98 9.07 -3.85
N LEU A 71 -2.78 8.67 -3.43
CA LEU A 71 -1.67 9.59 -3.19
C LEU A 71 -0.70 9.55 -4.36
N THR A 72 -0.05 10.68 -4.61
CA THR A 72 0.99 10.80 -5.64
C THR A 72 2.32 10.22 -5.20
N TYR A 73 2.53 10.02 -3.90
CA TYR A 73 3.70 9.36 -3.33
C TYR A 73 3.30 8.50 -2.13
N ILE A 74 4.17 7.56 -1.75
CA ILE A 74 3.98 6.74 -0.56
C ILE A 74 4.48 7.53 0.66
N PRO A 75 3.67 7.69 1.72
CA PRO A 75 4.08 8.44 2.93
C PRO A 75 5.32 7.83 3.59
N ALA A 76 6.24 8.69 4.07
CA ALA A 76 7.53 8.28 4.63
C ALA A 76 7.39 7.44 5.93
N GLU A 77 6.32 7.68 6.67
CA GLU A 77 5.92 6.95 7.88
C GLU A 77 5.41 5.53 7.58
N PHE A 78 5.07 5.22 6.32
CA PHE A 78 4.66 3.88 5.96
C PHE A 78 5.86 2.92 6.00
N GLN A 79 5.79 1.93 6.87
CA GLN A 79 6.85 0.94 7.05
C GLN A 79 6.88 -0.06 5.90
N GLN A 80 7.78 0.18 4.93
CA GLN A 80 7.88 -0.60 3.69
C GLN A 80 8.95 -1.69 3.71
N GLY A 81 9.79 -1.74 4.75
CA GLY A 81 10.99 -2.60 4.77
C GLY A 81 10.71 -4.10 4.61
N SER A 82 9.53 -4.57 4.97
CA SER A 82 9.12 -5.99 4.84
C SER A 82 8.41 -6.30 3.51
N LEU A 83 8.08 -5.31 2.70
CA LEU A 83 7.29 -5.50 1.48
C LEU A 83 8.07 -6.32 0.45
N VAL A 84 7.40 -7.34 -0.07
CA VAL A 84 7.88 -8.22 -1.14
C VAL A 84 7.20 -7.91 -2.45
N ALA A 85 5.93 -7.52 -2.40
CA ALA A 85 5.15 -7.23 -3.59
C ALA A 85 4.21 -6.04 -3.35
N ILE A 86 4.24 -5.10 -4.31
CA ILE A 86 3.41 -3.90 -4.34
C ILE A 86 2.64 -3.89 -5.65
N GLU A 87 1.32 -3.79 -5.57
CA GLU A 87 0.44 -3.62 -6.72
C GLU A 87 -0.44 -2.37 -6.55
N LEU A 88 -0.09 -1.28 -7.25
CA LEU A 88 -0.77 0.00 -7.19
C LEU A 88 -1.39 0.33 -8.56
N LYS A 89 -2.24 -0.59 -9.05
CA LYS A 89 -2.92 -0.45 -10.35
C LYS A 89 -3.85 0.77 -10.37
N TYR A 90 -3.98 1.42 -11.53
CA TYR A 90 -4.82 2.60 -11.74
C TYR A 90 -4.50 3.77 -10.79
N SER A 91 -3.21 4.03 -10.53
CA SER A 91 -2.80 5.06 -9.57
C SER A 91 -2.15 6.24 -10.26
N ASN A 92 -2.19 7.41 -9.64
CA ASN A 92 -1.61 8.64 -10.18
C ASN A 92 -0.25 8.93 -9.51
N LEU A 93 0.58 7.89 -9.41
CA LEU A 93 1.84 7.92 -8.69
C LEU A 93 2.91 8.68 -9.46
N ASN A 94 3.60 9.59 -8.78
CA ASN A 94 4.84 10.16 -9.22
C ASN A 94 6.01 9.39 -8.59
N LEU A 95 6.61 8.48 -9.36
CA LEU A 95 7.66 7.58 -8.85
C LEU A 95 8.97 8.29 -8.52
N THR A 96 9.24 9.47 -9.10
CA THR A 96 10.45 10.24 -8.79
C THR A 96 10.46 10.67 -7.32
N GLN A 97 9.30 11.05 -6.76
CA GLN A 97 9.16 11.46 -5.36
C GLN A 97 9.07 10.28 -4.39
N MET A 98 8.65 9.11 -4.85
CA MET A 98 8.35 7.95 -4.01
C MET A 98 9.58 7.40 -3.28
N TRP A 99 10.76 7.48 -3.90
CA TRP A 99 12.01 6.93 -3.36
C TRP A 99 13.03 7.98 -2.90
N MET A 100 12.67 9.28 -2.90
CA MET A 100 13.56 10.36 -2.45
C MET A 100 13.94 10.25 -0.96
N ASN A 101 13.24 9.40 -0.21
CA ASN A 101 13.54 9.15 1.20
C ASN A 101 14.73 8.19 1.44
N ASN A 102 15.50 7.84 0.40
CA ASN A 102 16.74 7.04 0.46
C ASN A 102 16.62 5.68 1.17
N LYS A 103 15.40 5.14 1.33
CA LYS A 103 15.21 3.81 1.92
C LYS A 103 15.30 2.76 0.82
N VAL A 104 16.32 1.91 0.92
CA VAL A 104 16.46 0.72 0.09
C VAL A 104 15.36 -0.27 0.47
N LEU A 105 14.56 -0.70 -0.51
CA LEU A 105 13.57 -1.76 -0.39
C LEU A 105 14.20 -3.11 -0.78
N GLU A 106 15.07 -3.61 0.09
CA GLU A 106 15.80 -4.86 -0.15
C GLU A 106 14.88 -6.07 -0.34
N ASN A 107 13.71 -6.09 0.29
CA ASN A 107 12.80 -7.25 0.21
C ASN A 107 11.89 -7.23 -1.02
N LEU A 108 11.79 -6.11 -1.74
CA LEU A 108 10.82 -5.95 -2.81
C LEU A 108 11.24 -6.71 -4.07
N LYS A 109 10.38 -7.64 -4.51
CA LYS A 109 10.56 -8.49 -5.69
C LYS A 109 9.59 -8.16 -6.82
N ILE A 110 8.40 -7.65 -6.51
CA ILE A 110 7.35 -7.40 -7.51
C ILE A 110 6.80 -5.98 -7.36
N LEU A 111 6.79 -5.23 -8.45
CA LEU A 111 6.16 -3.93 -8.56
C LEU A 111 5.18 -3.92 -9.75
N ASN A 112 3.90 -3.72 -9.49
CA ASN A 112 2.88 -3.61 -10.53
C ASN A 112 2.20 -2.25 -10.46
N LEU A 113 2.35 -1.46 -11.52
CA LEU A 113 1.80 -0.12 -11.67
C LEU A 113 0.89 0.00 -12.89
N SER A 114 0.38 -1.12 -13.39
CA SER A 114 -0.43 -1.16 -14.61
C SER A 114 -1.60 -0.18 -14.58
N HIS A 115 -1.93 0.38 -15.74
CA HIS A 115 -3.02 1.34 -15.99
C HIS A 115 -2.84 2.71 -15.31
N SER A 116 -1.62 3.07 -14.91
CA SER A 116 -1.32 4.37 -14.29
C SER A 116 -1.04 5.41 -15.39
N GLN A 117 -2.06 6.19 -15.76
CA GLN A 117 -2.00 7.12 -16.90
C GLN A 117 -1.11 8.34 -16.67
N ASP A 118 -0.85 8.68 -15.40
CA ASP A 118 0.02 9.80 -15.04
C ASP A 118 1.49 9.35 -14.85
N LEU A 119 1.80 8.07 -15.13
CA LEU A 119 3.13 7.53 -14.99
C LEU A 119 3.98 7.89 -16.22
N THR A 120 4.70 9.01 -16.15
CA THR A 120 5.56 9.48 -17.25
C THR A 120 7.03 9.09 -17.10
N GLU A 121 7.47 8.74 -15.88
CA GLU A 121 8.86 8.43 -15.58
C GLU A 121 8.97 7.26 -14.58
N THR A 122 9.99 6.41 -14.78
CA THR A 122 10.34 5.36 -13.83
C THR A 122 11.35 5.86 -12.80
N PRO A 123 11.34 5.31 -11.57
CA PRO A 123 12.29 5.70 -10.56
C PRO A 123 13.66 5.09 -10.84
N ASN A 124 14.68 5.57 -10.12
CA ASN A 124 15.93 4.86 -10.02
C ASN A 124 15.71 3.50 -9.30
N PHE A 125 15.92 2.40 -10.01
CA PHE A 125 15.73 1.05 -9.46
C PHE A 125 16.87 0.59 -8.54
N SER A 126 17.95 1.36 -8.39
CA SER A 126 19.03 1.02 -7.44
C SER A 126 18.56 0.89 -5.99
N TYR A 127 17.43 1.51 -5.64
CA TYR A 127 16.80 1.39 -4.32
C TYR A 127 16.02 0.08 -4.13
N MET A 128 15.89 -0.77 -5.15
CA MET A 128 15.17 -2.05 -5.09
C MET A 128 16.07 -3.16 -5.65
N PRO A 129 17.19 -3.50 -4.97
CA PRO A 129 18.23 -4.35 -5.54
C PRO A 129 17.78 -5.78 -5.86
N ASN A 130 16.70 -6.26 -5.21
CA ASN A 130 16.15 -7.61 -5.40
C ASN A 130 14.85 -7.62 -6.22
N LEU A 131 14.58 -6.57 -7.00
CA LEU A 131 13.40 -6.47 -7.84
C LEU A 131 13.47 -7.46 -9.01
N GLU A 132 12.56 -8.43 -9.03
CA GLU A 132 12.51 -9.51 -10.03
C GLU A 132 11.52 -9.20 -11.16
N LYS A 133 10.45 -8.44 -10.87
CA LYS A 133 9.38 -8.19 -11.83
C LYS A 133 8.79 -6.79 -11.70
N ILE A 134 8.69 -6.11 -12.85
CA ILE A 134 7.96 -4.86 -13.01
C ILE A 134 6.84 -5.07 -14.02
N VAL A 135 5.64 -4.55 -13.73
CA VAL A 135 4.49 -4.60 -14.65
C VAL A 135 3.95 -3.20 -14.87
N LEU A 136 4.08 -2.71 -16.10
CA LEU A 136 3.65 -1.36 -16.55
C LEU A 136 2.61 -1.45 -17.67
N LYS A 137 1.72 -2.46 -17.62
CA LYS A 137 0.74 -2.69 -18.68
C LYS A 137 -0.20 -1.49 -18.80
N ASP A 138 -0.47 -1.03 -20.01
CA ASP A 138 -1.39 0.09 -20.31
C ASP A 138 -1.03 1.39 -19.56
N CYS A 139 0.27 1.62 -19.33
CA CYS A 139 0.82 2.94 -18.95
C CYS A 139 1.28 3.70 -20.22
N PRO A 140 1.40 5.03 -20.16
CA PRO A 140 2.04 5.81 -21.23
C PRO A 140 3.48 5.32 -21.49
N SER A 141 3.92 5.45 -22.74
CA SER A 141 5.28 5.10 -23.19
C SER A 141 6.19 6.31 -23.24
#